data_AF-A0A922CC81-F1
#
_entry.id   AF-A0A922CC81-F1
#
_cell.length_a   1.000
_cell.length_b   1.000
_cell.length_c   1.000
_cell.angle_alpha   90.00
_cell.angle_beta   90.00
_cell.angle_gamma   90.00
#
_symmetry.space_group_name_H-M   'P 1'
#
loop_
_entity.id
_entity.type
_entity.pdbx_description
1 polymer ?
#
loop_
_entity_poly.entity_id
_entity_poly.type
_entity_poly.pdbx_seq_one_letter_code
_entity_poly.pdbx_strand_id
1 'polypeptide(L)'
;MTTRVGRRCQVPECGETERSSPFEPEWILNAIPQTDSGFASCERFNPIAVNGSLDYCPANLFQEDTIPCNGFVYARDNSVVYDFDLGCQEWMRALAGTLSSVGTLLVLPIIGYISDRFGRRIALVISVFNLSLFGLIRAFSVNYAMYLALQIIQTTLGAGIFSSAYIFATEFVGPKYRVFTSATCSSMFAVGQVVLGCIAWLVQPWRYMIMTLHIPCFTIIIYYWILSESVRWLLSKQKFDEARVVLEKASRVNKKEISEKTMQALLTPPNAPVNKVQPNGPGLIASIVKSPVLLRRVCTTPIWWITTTFVYYGLSINSTSLSDTMYLNYILTCAIEIPGFYTAVLILDRIGRKPTLSGGFLFSAACNIAFAFIPDDMTVLRLVLFLLGKFGIAVVFTSLYLFTSELYPTEYRHSLLAFSSMVGRIGSITAPLTPVLMEYWSGIPSVMFGAMGVLSGVLVLTQPETLGTKMPDTLAEAEMIGKPESKLQR
;
A
#
# COMPACT_ATOMS: atom_id res chain seq x y z
N MET A 1 13.84 2.64 5.75
CA MET A 1 14.06 2.69 7.23
C MET A 1 14.63 1.38 7.75
N THR A 2 14.06 0.22 7.39
CA THR A 2 14.53 -1.12 7.80
C THR A 2 15.30 -1.88 6.70
N THR A 3 15.70 -1.17 5.64
CA THR A 3 16.50 -1.70 4.54
C THR A 3 17.78 -2.35 5.05
N ARG A 4 18.30 -3.36 4.33
CA ARG A 4 19.56 -4.02 4.70
C ARG A 4 20.67 -2.97 4.79
N VAL A 5 21.25 -2.83 5.98
CA VAL A 5 22.47 -2.06 6.24
C VAL A 5 23.62 -3.07 6.21
N GLY A 6 24.76 -2.68 5.64
CA GLY A 6 25.98 -3.47 5.74
C GLY A 6 26.25 -3.80 7.21
N ARG A 7 26.37 -5.09 7.50
CA ARG A 7 26.49 -5.61 8.87
C ARG A 7 27.48 -6.76 8.87
N ARG A 8 28.17 -6.93 9.99
CA ARG A 8 29.01 -8.10 10.26
C ARG A 8 28.98 -8.44 11.74
N CYS A 9 29.45 -9.63 12.10
CA CYS A 9 29.64 -9.96 13.50
C CYS A 9 30.64 -8.98 14.14
N GLN A 10 30.33 -8.59 15.37
CA GLN A 10 31.30 -8.00 16.28
C GLN A 10 32.28 -9.10 16.74
N VAL A 11 33.56 -8.76 16.81
CA VAL A 11 34.65 -9.63 17.23
C VAL A 11 35.37 -9.02 18.43
N PRO A 12 34.84 -9.19 19.66
CA PRO A 12 35.43 -8.62 20.87
C PRO A 12 36.88 -9.09 21.12
N GLU A 13 37.23 -10.28 20.63
CA GLU A 13 38.56 -10.88 20.76
C GLU A 13 39.63 -10.13 19.96
N CYS A 14 39.22 -9.29 19.00
CA CYS A 14 40.07 -8.33 18.28
C CYS A 14 39.95 -6.90 18.85
N GLY A 15 39.46 -6.72 20.08
CA GLY A 15 39.37 -5.41 20.73
C GLY A 15 38.17 -4.56 20.30
N GLU A 16 37.15 -5.14 19.65
CA GLU A 16 35.93 -4.41 19.28
C GLU A 16 34.97 -4.25 20.46
N THR A 17 34.74 -3.01 20.88
CA THR A 17 33.85 -2.69 22.01
C THR A 17 32.54 -2.04 21.58
N GLU A 18 32.53 -1.31 20.47
CA GLU A 18 31.39 -0.52 20.01
C GLU A 18 30.81 -1.02 18.68
N ARG A 19 29.52 -0.74 18.44
CA ARG A 19 28.83 -1.00 17.17
C ARG A 19 29.33 -0.14 16.01
N SER A 20 29.98 0.98 16.35
CA SER A 20 30.65 1.95 15.48
C SER A 20 32.12 1.59 15.18
N SER A 21 32.60 0.43 15.63
CA SER A 21 33.94 -0.05 15.30
C SER A 21 34.16 -0.09 13.76
N PRO A 22 35.42 0.04 13.27
CA PRO A 22 35.70 0.11 11.84
C PRO A 22 35.04 -1.03 11.06
N PHE A 23 34.22 -0.75 10.04
CA PHE A 23 33.41 -1.78 9.40
C PHE A 23 34.23 -2.83 8.62
N GLU A 24 35.34 -2.44 8.01
CA GLU A 24 36.22 -3.33 7.24
C GLU A 24 37.67 -3.18 7.72
N PRO A 25 38.05 -3.81 8.84
CA PRO A 25 39.45 -3.86 9.26
C PRO A 25 40.23 -4.85 8.39
N GLU A 26 41.56 -4.66 8.25
CA GLU A 26 42.40 -5.50 7.39
C GLU A 26 42.38 -6.99 7.78
N TRP A 27 42.15 -7.30 9.06
CA TRP A 27 42.10 -8.66 9.58
C TRP A 27 40.73 -9.34 9.44
N ILE A 28 39.72 -8.71 8.84
CA ILE A 28 38.33 -9.22 8.86
C ILE A 28 38.19 -10.67 8.38
N LEU A 29 38.94 -11.06 7.35
CA LEU A 29 38.90 -12.41 6.78
C LEU A 29 39.53 -13.47 7.69
N ASN A 30 40.29 -13.06 8.71
CA ASN A 30 40.83 -13.97 9.73
C ASN A 30 39.75 -14.40 10.73
N ALA A 31 38.73 -13.56 10.95
CA ALA A 31 37.72 -13.74 11.98
C ALA A 31 36.31 -14.05 11.42
N ILE A 32 36.08 -13.73 10.15
CA ILE A 32 34.78 -13.89 9.48
C ILE A 32 34.98 -14.64 8.16
N PRO A 33 34.17 -15.65 7.85
CA PRO A 33 34.31 -16.43 6.63
C PRO A 33 34.01 -15.59 5.38
N GLN A 34 34.75 -15.86 4.31
CA GLN A 34 34.58 -15.21 3.01
C GLN A 34 33.36 -15.76 2.26
N THR A 35 32.63 -14.89 1.57
CA THR A 35 31.50 -15.24 0.70
C THR A 35 31.72 -14.68 -0.70
N ASP A 36 30.95 -15.14 -1.70
CA ASP A 36 31.02 -14.65 -3.08
C ASP A 36 30.81 -13.14 -3.20
N SER A 37 30.13 -12.53 -2.23
CA SER A 37 29.84 -11.09 -2.15
C SER A 37 30.73 -10.32 -1.16
N GLY A 38 31.78 -10.93 -0.61
CA GLY A 38 32.68 -10.32 0.38
C GLY A 38 32.89 -11.23 1.59
N PHE A 39 32.23 -10.93 2.71
CA PHE A 39 32.33 -11.70 3.96
C PHE A 39 30.94 -11.99 4.54
N ALA A 40 30.86 -13.04 5.36
CA ALA A 40 29.61 -13.44 5.99
C ALA A 40 29.09 -12.37 6.96
N SER A 41 27.80 -12.08 6.88
CA SER A 41 27.18 -11.01 7.69
C SER A 41 26.63 -11.50 9.04
N CYS A 42 26.44 -12.81 9.21
CA CYS A 42 25.69 -13.39 10.34
C CYS A 42 26.42 -14.53 11.07
N GLU A 43 27.63 -14.87 10.62
CA GLU A 43 28.45 -15.94 11.17
C GLU A 43 29.90 -15.46 11.29
N ARG A 44 30.61 -15.96 12.29
CA ARG A 44 32.03 -15.70 12.52
C ARG A 44 32.74 -16.99 12.92
N PHE A 45 34.05 -17.01 12.79
CA PHE A 45 34.86 -18.12 13.27
C PHE A 45 34.86 -18.21 14.81
N ASN A 46 34.97 -19.43 15.32
CA ASN A 46 34.95 -19.70 16.75
C ASN A 46 36.27 -19.27 17.43
N PRO A 47 36.25 -18.40 18.45
CA PRO A 47 37.48 -17.92 19.10
C PRO A 47 38.14 -18.98 19.98
N ILE A 48 39.48 -19.02 19.96
CA ILE A 48 40.34 -19.86 20.82
C ILE A 48 40.93 -19.01 21.97
N ALA A 49 41.34 -17.78 21.68
CA ALA A 49 42.03 -16.90 22.62
C ALA A 49 41.62 -15.42 22.44
N VAL A 50 41.71 -14.62 23.52
CA VAL A 50 41.21 -13.23 23.61
C VAL A 50 42.39 -12.24 23.70
N ASN A 51 43.37 -12.37 22.81
CA ASN A 51 44.61 -11.57 22.84
C ASN A 51 44.76 -10.61 21.64
N GLY A 52 43.70 -10.38 20.86
CA GLY A 52 43.73 -9.47 19.71
C GLY A 52 43.44 -8.02 20.09
N SER A 53 43.82 -7.11 19.20
CA SER A 53 43.50 -5.68 19.23
C SER A 53 43.02 -5.21 17.85
N LEU A 54 42.51 -3.98 17.77
CA LEU A 54 41.96 -3.43 16.52
C LEU A 54 42.97 -3.41 15.37
N ASP A 55 44.27 -3.29 15.68
CA ASP A 55 45.36 -3.28 14.71
C ASP A 55 46.04 -4.66 14.55
N TYR A 56 45.70 -5.63 15.40
CA TYR A 56 46.36 -6.93 15.45
C TYR A 56 45.37 -8.05 15.79
N CYS A 57 44.87 -8.73 14.76
CA CYS A 57 44.04 -9.91 14.94
C CYS A 57 44.43 -11.05 13.97
N PRO A 58 45.37 -11.93 14.38
CA PRO A 58 45.81 -13.05 13.54
C PRO A 58 44.78 -14.20 13.50
N ALA A 59 44.78 -14.95 12.39
CA ALA A 59 43.85 -16.07 12.17
C ALA A 59 43.99 -17.23 13.17
N ASN A 60 45.16 -17.39 13.80
CA ASN A 60 45.39 -18.42 14.82
C ASN A 60 44.59 -18.21 16.11
N LEU A 61 43.93 -17.05 16.27
CA LEU A 61 43.00 -16.81 17.36
C LEU A 61 41.64 -17.49 17.14
N PHE A 62 41.38 -18.02 15.95
CA PHE A 62 40.09 -18.58 15.56
C PHE A 62 40.22 -20.01 15.02
N GLN A 63 39.18 -20.83 15.24
CA GLN A 63 39.01 -22.15 14.63
C GLN A 63 38.23 -22.02 13.32
N GLU A 64 38.36 -23.00 12.43
CA GLU A 64 37.60 -23.01 11.16
C GLU A 64 36.09 -23.20 11.35
N ASP A 65 35.66 -23.73 12.50
CA ASP A 65 34.23 -23.87 12.83
C ASP A 65 33.56 -22.50 13.01
N THR A 66 32.35 -22.34 12.47
CA THR A 66 31.58 -21.10 12.56
C THR A 66 30.55 -21.11 13.68
N ILE A 67 30.32 -19.93 14.26
CA ILE A 67 29.32 -19.68 15.30
C ILE A 67 28.45 -18.47 14.92
N PRO A 68 27.20 -18.40 15.41
CA PRO A 68 26.35 -17.23 15.20
C PRO A 68 26.92 -15.99 15.90
N CYS A 69 26.65 -14.80 15.34
CA CYS A 69 27.09 -13.55 15.96
C CYS A 69 26.39 -13.30 17.31
N ASN A 70 27.14 -12.86 18.32
CA ASN A 70 26.60 -12.37 19.60
C ASN A 70 26.28 -10.86 19.58
N GLY A 71 26.91 -10.11 18.67
CA GLY A 71 26.73 -8.67 18.49
C GLY A 71 27.12 -8.29 17.06
N PHE A 72 26.81 -7.06 16.66
CA PHE A 72 27.00 -6.59 15.28
C PHE A 72 27.72 -5.25 15.20
N VAL A 73 28.55 -5.13 14.17
CA VAL A 73 29.11 -3.85 13.71
C VAL A 73 28.40 -3.48 12.41
N TYR A 74 28.01 -2.21 12.28
CA TYR A 74 27.22 -1.72 11.16
C TYR A 74 27.99 -0.68 10.35
N ALA A 75 27.83 -0.73 9.03
CA ALA A 75 28.46 0.24 8.11
C ALA A 75 27.90 1.66 8.26
N ARG A 76 26.69 1.81 8.83
CA ARG A 76 26.01 3.11 9.02
C ARG A 76 25.30 3.14 10.37
N ASP A 77 25.39 4.28 11.04
CA ASP A 77 24.81 4.57 12.36
C ASP A 77 23.41 5.22 12.30
N ASN A 78 22.97 5.65 11.11
CA ASN A 78 21.80 6.51 10.96
C ASN A 78 20.47 5.76 10.71
N SER A 79 20.38 4.48 11.12
CA SER A 79 19.28 3.57 10.79
C SER A 79 18.57 2.95 11.99
N VAL A 80 17.32 2.51 11.80
CA VAL A 80 16.55 1.76 12.82
C VAL A 80 17.25 0.44 13.17
N VAL A 81 17.94 -0.16 12.20
CA VAL A 81 18.67 -1.42 12.36
C VAL A 81 19.85 -1.25 13.33
N TYR A 82 20.54 -0.11 13.26
CA TYR A 82 21.64 0.24 14.16
C TYR A 82 21.16 0.53 15.58
N ASP A 83 20.16 1.41 15.73
CA ASP A 83 19.65 1.85 17.04
C ASP A 83 19.12 0.67 17.88
N PHE A 84 18.49 -0.32 17.24
CA PHE A 84 17.85 -1.46 17.91
C PHE A 84 18.53 -2.82 17.68
N ASP A 85 19.72 -2.81 17.06
CA ASP A 85 20.55 -4.00 16.86
C ASP A 85 19.85 -5.16 16.13
N LEU A 86 19.26 -4.86 14.98
CA LEU A 86 18.38 -5.78 14.22
C LEU A 86 19.08 -6.48 13.05
N GLY A 87 20.41 -6.59 13.08
CA GLY A 87 21.23 -7.08 11.98
C GLY A 87 20.70 -8.38 11.34
N CYS A 88 20.94 -9.52 11.95
CA CYS A 88 20.53 -10.83 11.42
C CYS A 88 19.10 -11.24 11.83
N GLN A 89 18.26 -10.26 12.18
CA GLN A 89 16.87 -10.48 12.56
C GLN A 89 15.93 -9.96 11.46
N GLU A 90 16.00 -10.58 10.29
CA GLU A 90 15.24 -10.15 9.10
C GLU A 90 13.72 -10.15 9.35
N TRP A 91 13.22 -11.18 10.03
CA TRP A 91 11.80 -11.30 10.38
C TRP A 91 11.34 -10.15 11.30
N MET A 92 12.20 -9.70 12.23
CA MET A 92 11.89 -8.56 13.09
C MET A 92 11.84 -7.27 12.27
N ARG A 93 12.75 -7.07 11.31
CA ARG A 93 12.74 -5.92 10.40
C ARG A 93 11.49 -5.89 9.51
N ALA A 94 11.06 -7.06 9.03
CA ALA A 94 9.84 -7.22 8.24
C ALA A 94 8.56 -6.96 9.06
N LEU A 95 8.56 -7.35 10.35
CA LEU A 95 7.43 -7.20 11.26
C LEU A 95 6.93 -5.75 11.35
N ALA A 96 7.81 -4.75 11.28
CA ALA A 96 7.41 -3.34 11.27
C ALA A 96 6.47 -3.00 10.10
N GLY A 97 6.78 -3.48 8.89
CA GLY A 97 5.93 -3.30 7.71
C GLY A 97 4.63 -4.09 7.82
N THR A 98 4.70 -5.32 8.33
CA THR A 98 3.54 -6.18 8.56
C THR A 98 2.55 -5.55 9.55
N LEU A 99 3.02 -5.07 10.70
CA LEU A 99 2.19 -4.40 11.70
C LEU A 99 1.60 -3.09 11.19
N SER A 100 2.34 -2.34 10.37
CA SER A 100 1.82 -1.16 9.67
C SER A 100 0.63 -1.50 8.77
N SER A 101 0.69 -2.64 8.07
CA SER A 101 -0.38 -3.11 7.19
C SER A 101 -1.58 -3.65 7.98
N VAL A 102 -1.33 -4.32 9.11
CA VAL A 102 -2.39 -4.73 10.05
C VAL A 102 -3.13 -3.51 10.60
N GLY A 103 -2.42 -2.47 11.04
CA GLY A 103 -3.08 -1.24 11.50
C GLY A 103 -3.90 -0.56 10.40
N THR A 104 -3.41 -0.59 9.15
CA THR A 104 -4.16 -0.09 7.97
C THR A 104 -5.43 -0.92 7.67
N LEU A 105 -5.47 -2.19 8.06
CA LEU A 105 -6.71 -2.99 7.99
C LEU A 105 -7.69 -2.57 9.09
N LEU A 106 -7.20 -2.37 10.31
CA LEU A 106 -8.01 -2.03 11.49
C LEU A 106 -8.60 -0.61 11.43
N VAL A 107 -7.94 0.33 10.75
CA VAL A 107 -8.44 1.72 10.66
C VAL A 107 -9.75 1.84 9.89
N LEU A 108 -9.99 0.99 8.88
CA LEU A 108 -11.15 1.11 7.98
C LEU A 108 -12.50 1.13 8.70
N PRO A 109 -12.84 0.18 9.61
CA PRO A 109 -14.09 0.24 10.36
C PRO A 109 -14.15 1.43 11.32
N ILE A 110 -13.03 1.77 11.98
CA ILE A 110 -12.95 2.87 12.95
C ILE A 110 -13.25 4.20 12.27
N ILE A 111 -12.52 4.50 11.18
CA ILE A 111 -12.67 5.76 10.47
C ILE A 111 -13.98 5.83 9.70
N GLY A 112 -14.48 4.70 9.18
CA GLY A 112 -15.80 4.63 8.56
C GLY A 112 -16.90 5.06 9.55
N TYR A 113 -16.88 4.49 10.75
CA TYR A 113 -17.80 4.86 11.82
C TYR A 113 -17.71 6.34 12.21
N ILE A 114 -16.48 6.86 12.40
CA ILE A 114 -16.28 8.29 12.72
C ILE A 114 -16.80 9.18 11.59
N SER A 115 -16.49 8.82 10.35
CA SER A 115 -16.84 9.59 9.16
C SER A 115 -18.35 9.66 8.93
N ASP A 116 -19.07 8.55 9.13
CA ASP A 116 -20.52 8.51 8.99
C ASP A 116 -21.24 9.18 10.17
N ARG A 117 -20.70 9.08 11.39
CA ARG A 117 -21.33 9.64 12.59
C ARG A 117 -21.07 11.13 12.77
N PHE A 118 -19.81 11.55 12.64
CA PHE A 118 -19.35 12.89 12.97
C PHE A 118 -19.07 13.77 11.75
N GLY A 119 -18.91 13.18 10.56
CA GLY A 119 -18.70 13.93 9.32
C GLY A 119 -17.38 13.60 8.64
N ARG A 120 -17.30 13.89 7.34
CA ARG A 120 -16.13 13.56 6.50
C ARG A 120 -14.93 14.42 6.88
N ARG A 121 -15.16 15.72 7.14
CA ARG A 121 -14.12 16.67 7.53
C ARG A 121 -13.49 16.31 8.88
N ILE A 122 -14.33 15.95 9.87
CA ILE A 122 -13.85 15.57 11.21
C ILE A 122 -13.02 14.28 11.15
N ALA A 123 -13.47 13.28 10.40
CA ALA A 123 -12.70 12.05 10.19
C ALA A 123 -11.31 12.34 9.61
N LEU A 124 -11.23 13.16 8.56
CA LEU A 124 -9.95 13.53 7.94
C LEU A 124 -9.00 14.18 8.95
N VAL A 125 -9.46 15.19 9.70
CA VAL A 125 -8.63 15.94 10.65
C VAL A 125 -8.15 15.05 11.81
N ILE A 126 -9.05 14.21 12.37
CA ILE A 126 -8.69 13.27 13.43
C ILE A 126 -7.64 12.27 12.94
N SER A 127 -7.78 11.73 11.73
CA SER A 127 -6.78 10.79 11.20
C SER A 127 -5.43 11.46 10.97
N VAL A 128 -5.39 12.67 10.39
CA VAL A 128 -4.13 13.40 10.18
C VAL A 128 -3.46 13.74 11.52
N PHE A 129 -4.23 14.20 12.50
CA PHE A 129 -3.72 14.49 13.83
C PHE A 129 -3.09 13.26 14.49
N ASN A 130 -3.80 12.13 14.51
CA ASN A 130 -3.28 10.89 15.10
C ASN A 130 -2.07 10.35 14.33
N LEU A 131 -2.10 10.39 12.99
CA LEU A 131 -0.94 9.99 12.19
C LEU A 131 0.31 10.80 12.57
N SER A 132 0.15 12.12 12.70
CA SER A 132 1.24 13.05 13.00
C SER A 132 1.75 12.89 14.43
N LEU A 133 0.84 12.79 15.40
CA LEU A 133 1.16 12.65 16.82
C LEU A 133 1.93 11.36 17.09
N PHE A 134 1.38 10.21 16.72
CA PHE A 134 2.03 8.92 17.00
C PHE A 134 3.27 8.70 16.14
N GLY A 135 3.31 9.25 14.92
CA GLY A 135 4.52 9.26 14.10
C GLY A 135 5.65 10.06 14.74
N LEU A 136 5.35 11.24 15.32
CA LEU A 136 6.33 12.05 16.02
C LEU A 136 6.82 11.35 17.30
N ILE A 137 5.91 10.78 18.11
CA ILE A 137 6.29 10.02 19.31
C ILE A 137 7.18 8.82 18.92
N ARG A 138 6.89 8.15 17.79
CA ARG A 138 7.70 7.04 17.27
C ARG A 138 9.14 7.45 16.96
N ALA A 139 9.40 8.70 16.56
CA ALA A 139 10.77 9.19 16.33
C ALA A 139 11.62 9.19 17.63
N PHE A 140 10.97 9.19 18.80
CA PHE A 140 11.61 9.17 20.12
C PHE A 140 11.59 7.78 20.77
N SER A 141 11.28 6.71 20.03
CA SER A 141 11.26 5.36 20.60
C SER A 141 12.63 4.96 21.15
N VAL A 142 12.66 4.43 22.36
CA VAL A 142 13.88 4.02 23.09
C VAL A 142 14.22 2.55 22.93
N ASN A 143 13.26 1.73 22.50
CA ASN A 143 13.45 0.31 22.21
C ASN A 143 12.55 -0.11 21.04
N TYR A 144 12.83 -1.29 20.48
CA TYR A 144 12.11 -1.76 19.30
C TYR A 144 10.64 -2.09 19.58
N ALA A 145 10.31 -2.57 20.78
CA ALA A 145 8.93 -2.85 21.16
C ALA A 145 8.06 -1.58 21.15
N MET A 146 8.58 -0.47 21.68
CA MET A 146 7.94 0.84 21.61
C MET A 146 7.80 1.32 20.16
N TYR A 147 8.84 1.13 19.33
CA TYR A 147 8.79 1.46 17.90
C TYR A 147 7.65 0.71 17.18
N LEU A 148 7.53 -0.61 17.41
CA LEU A 148 6.49 -1.45 16.81
C LEU A 148 5.08 -1.12 17.35
N ALA A 149 4.94 -0.88 18.65
CA ALA A 149 3.67 -0.50 19.27
C ALA A 149 3.17 0.83 18.70
N LEU A 150 4.05 1.82 18.57
CA LEU A 150 3.69 3.11 17.98
C LEU A 150 3.42 2.99 16.48
N GLN A 151 4.11 2.12 15.75
CA GLN A 151 3.82 1.83 14.33
C GLN A 151 2.37 1.35 14.13
N ILE A 152 1.92 0.36 14.91
CA ILE A 152 0.57 -0.19 14.77
C ILE A 152 -0.49 0.81 15.24
N ILE A 153 -0.24 1.54 16.34
CA ILE A 153 -1.17 2.57 16.84
C ILE A 153 -1.30 3.71 15.82
N GLN A 154 -0.18 4.20 15.31
CA GLN A 154 -0.14 5.25 14.30
C GLN A 154 -0.97 4.88 13.07
N THR A 155 -0.81 3.66 12.56
CA THR A 155 -1.52 3.22 11.36
C THR A 155 -2.99 2.90 11.63
N THR A 156 -3.32 2.32 12.79
CA THR A 156 -4.70 2.02 13.20
C THR A 156 -5.56 3.27 13.40
N LEU A 157 -4.96 4.37 13.89
CA LEU A 157 -5.68 5.61 14.14
C LEU A 157 -5.52 6.64 13.01
N GLY A 158 -4.44 6.53 12.22
CA GLY A 158 -4.04 7.54 11.25
C GLY A 158 -4.15 7.14 9.78
N ALA A 159 -4.08 5.86 9.40
CA ALA A 159 -4.02 5.47 7.99
C ALA A 159 -5.34 5.67 7.20
N GLY A 160 -6.41 6.10 7.87
CA GLY A 160 -7.73 6.39 7.27
C GLY A 160 -7.77 7.65 6.39
N ILE A 161 -6.72 8.47 6.37
CA ILE A 161 -6.68 9.78 5.68
C ILE A 161 -7.02 9.66 4.21
N PHE A 162 -6.40 8.71 3.49
CA PHE A 162 -6.63 8.55 2.05
C PHE A 162 -8.10 8.24 1.77
N SER A 163 -8.68 7.29 2.51
CA SER A 163 -10.09 6.91 2.37
C SER A 163 -11.03 8.07 2.67
N SER A 164 -10.80 8.82 3.75
CA SER A 164 -11.60 9.98 4.10
C SER A 164 -11.48 11.10 3.07
N ALA A 165 -10.26 11.42 2.62
CA ALA A 165 -10.01 12.45 1.60
C ALA A 165 -10.63 12.08 0.25
N TYR A 166 -10.56 10.79 -0.13
CA TYR A 166 -11.15 10.29 -1.37
C TYR A 166 -12.67 10.40 -1.37
N ILE A 167 -13.34 9.92 -0.32
CA ILE A 167 -14.80 10.03 -0.18
C ILE A 167 -15.20 11.49 -0.19
N PHE A 168 -14.49 12.32 0.57
CA PHE A 168 -14.75 13.75 0.63
C PHE A 168 -14.65 14.40 -0.76
N ALA A 169 -13.55 14.20 -1.48
CA ALA A 169 -13.36 14.77 -2.83
C ALA A 169 -14.45 14.32 -3.83
N THR A 170 -14.84 13.04 -3.80
CA THR A 170 -15.88 12.50 -4.71
C THR A 170 -17.31 12.92 -4.35
N GLU A 171 -17.55 13.32 -3.11
CA GLU A 171 -18.82 13.91 -2.68
C GLU A 171 -18.95 15.38 -3.11
N PHE A 172 -17.84 16.10 -3.22
CA PHE A 172 -17.79 17.50 -3.69
C PHE A 172 -18.01 17.66 -5.20
N VAL A 173 -17.67 16.66 -6.00
CA VAL A 173 -17.78 16.73 -7.46
C VAL A 173 -19.02 16.05 -8.01
N GLY A 174 -19.53 16.60 -9.12
CA GLY A 174 -20.64 16.01 -9.88
C GLY A 174 -20.25 14.68 -10.54
N PRO A 175 -21.23 13.83 -10.92
CA PRO A 175 -20.98 12.49 -11.48
C PRO A 175 -19.99 12.46 -12.66
N LYS A 176 -20.05 13.45 -13.55
CA LYS A 176 -19.18 13.59 -14.73
C LYS A 176 -17.68 13.65 -14.38
N TYR A 177 -17.32 14.23 -13.23
CA TYR A 177 -15.93 14.47 -12.86
C TYR A 177 -15.36 13.42 -11.89
N ARG A 178 -16.18 12.48 -11.38
CA ARG A 178 -15.77 11.54 -10.33
C ARG A 178 -14.59 10.65 -10.74
N VAL A 179 -14.57 10.16 -11.98
CA VAL A 179 -13.49 9.31 -12.49
C VAL A 179 -12.17 10.08 -12.54
N PHE A 180 -12.20 11.30 -13.06
CA PHE A 180 -11.03 12.18 -13.11
C PHE A 180 -10.53 12.54 -11.71
N THR A 181 -11.43 12.89 -10.79
CA THR A 181 -11.09 13.16 -9.38
C THR A 181 -10.47 11.94 -8.72
N SER A 182 -10.99 10.74 -8.96
CA SER A 182 -10.44 9.49 -8.44
C SER A 182 -8.99 9.27 -8.90
N ALA A 183 -8.73 9.39 -10.21
CA ALA A 183 -7.38 9.28 -10.76
C ALA A 183 -6.42 10.35 -10.22
N THR A 184 -6.92 11.57 -10.01
CA THR A 184 -6.15 12.66 -9.41
C THR A 184 -5.77 12.33 -7.97
N CYS A 185 -6.71 11.84 -7.14
CA CYS A 185 -6.43 11.43 -5.77
C CYS A 185 -5.37 10.32 -5.70
N SER A 186 -5.47 9.30 -6.55
CA SER A 186 -4.46 8.23 -6.63
C SER A 186 -3.10 8.75 -7.08
N SER A 187 -3.07 9.69 -8.02
CA SER A 187 -1.81 10.33 -8.46
C SER A 187 -1.17 11.13 -7.33
N MET A 188 -1.96 11.84 -6.51
CA MET A 188 -1.43 12.56 -5.34
C MET A 188 -0.83 11.61 -4.29
N PHE A 189 -1.35 10.39 -4.18
CA PHE A 189 -0.73 9.36 -3.34
C PHE A 189 0.66 8.98 -3.85
N ALA A 190 0.81 8.74 -5.16
CA ALA A 190 2.11 8.46 -5.78
C ALA A 190 3.09 9.65 -5.66
N VAL A 191 2.61 10.89 -5.83
CA VAL A 191 3.41 12.10 -5.56
C VAL A 191 3.90 12.13 -4.11
N GLY A 192 3.04 11.80 -3.15
CA GLY A 192 3.42 11.67 -1.75
C GLY A 192 4.52 10.65 -1.51
N GLN A 193 4.49 9.50 -2.20
CA GLN A 193 5.57 8.50 -2.14
C GLN A 193 6.87 9.00 -2.78
N VAL A 194 6.80 9.74 -3.90
CA VAL A 194 7.99 10.38 -4.50
C VAL A 194 8.60 11.38 -3.52
N VAL A 195 7.79 12.24 -2.89
CA VAL A 195 8.24 13.19 -1.87
C VAL A 195 8.88 12.46 -0.68
N LEU A 196 8.29 11.34 -0.22
CA LEU A 196 8.90 10.49 0.80
C LEU A 196 10.29 9.99 0.38
N GLY A 197 10.44 9.51 -0.86
CA GLY A 197 11.73 9.07 -1.40
C GLY A 197 12.77 10.19 -1.43
N CYS A 198 12.36 11.40 -1.85
CA CYS A 198 13.24 12.58 -1.86
C CYS A 198 13.66 12.99 -0.44
N ILE A 199 12.72 13.03 0.51
CA ILE A 199 13.04 13.36 1.92
C ILE A 199 13.96 12.30 2.51
N ALA A 200 13.74 11.02 2.20
CA ALA A 200 14.61 9.94 2.68
C ALA A 200 16.04 10.03 2.12
N TRP A 201 16.21 10.57 0.92
CA TRP A 201 17.52 10.84 0.34
C TRP A 201 18.20 12.04 1.01
N LEU A 202 17.46 13.14 1.20
CA LEU A 202 18.00 14.39 1.77
C LEU A 202 18.25 14.31 3.28
N VAL A 203 17.42 13.56 4.01
CA VAL A 203 17.47 13.41 5.47
C VAL A 203 17.61 11.93 5.80
N GLN A 204 18.86 11.46 5.85
CA GLN A 204 19.15 10.04 6.06
C GLN A 204 18.91 9.53 7.49
N PRO A 205 19.23 10.28 8.57
CA PRO A 205 18.97 9.81 9.92
C PRO A 205 17.48 9.57 10.15
N TRP A 206 17.14 8.34 10.49
CA TRP A 206 15.76 7.88 10.48
C TRP A 206 14.83 8.67 11.42
N ARG A 207 15.35 9.14 12.57
CA ARG A 207 14.58 9.94 13.53
C ARG A 207 14.21 11.30 12.94
N TYR A 208 15.20 12.02 12.39
CA TYR A 208 14.96 13.31 11.73
C TYR A 208 14.07 13.16 10.50
N MET A 209 14.25 12.09 9.71
CA MET A 209 13.36 11.80 8.58
C MET A 209 11.90 11.67 9.03
N ILE A 210 11.62 10.91 10.11
CA ILE A 210 10.27 10.78 10.65
C ILE A 210 9.74 12.15 11.10
N MET A 211 10.55 12.95 11.80
CA MET A 211 10.14 14.29 12.24
C MET A 211 9.81 15.21 11.04
N THR A 212 10.66 15.25 10.02
CA THR A 212 10.45 16.04 8.80
C THR A 212 9.17 15.63 8.06
N LEU A 213 8.78 14.35 8.09
CA LEU A 213 7.55 13.87 7.48
C LEU A 213 6.30 14.24 8.27
N HIS A 214 6.34 14.16 9.61
CA HIS A 214 5.13 14.26 10.44
C HIS A 214 4.87 15.67 10.99
N ILE A 215 5.91 16.48 11.22
CA ILE A 215 5.74 17.85 11.73
C ILE A 215 4.90 18.72 10.77
N PRO A 216 5.15 18.73 9.44
CA PRO A 216 4.35 19.53 8.52
C PRO A 216 2.88 19.08 8.47
N CYS A 217 2.58 17.82 8.75
CA CYS A 217 1.20 17.31 8.74
C CYS A 217 0.30 17.98 9.80
N PHE A 218 0.84 18.56 10.87
CA PHE A 218 0.05 19.37 11.81
C PHE A 218 -0.58 20.61 11.15
N THR A 219 0.03 21.15 10.09
CA THR A 219 -0.56 22.27 9.34
C THR A 219 -1.87 21.89 8.64
N ILE A 220 -2.07 20.61 8.33
CA ILE A 220 -3.30 20.11 7.70
C ILE A 220 -4.49 20.19 8.65
N ILE A 221 -4.28 20.33 9.98
CA ILE A 221 -5.37 20.57 10.94
C ILE A 221 -6.14 21.86 10.61
N ILE A 222 -5.47 22.84 10.00
CA ILE A 222 -6.08 24.10 9.53
C ILE A 222 -7.22 23.82 8.52
N TYR A 223 -7.20 22.67 7.84
CA TYR A 223 -8.27 22.27 6.91
C TYR A 223 -9.63 22.15 7.60
N TYR A 224 -9.68 21.93 8.92
CA TYR A 224 -10.92 21.96 9.67
C TYR A 224 -11.68 23.29 9.47
N TRP A 225 -10.96 24.42 9.41
CA TRP A 225 -11.55 25.75 9.26
C TRP A 225 -11.75 26.14 7.79
N ILE A 226 -10.90 25.65 6.88
CA ILE A 226 -10.95 26.00 5.46
C ILE A 226 -12.04 25.22 4.72
N LEU A 227 -12.12 23.90 4.99
CA LEU A 227 -12.99 22.99 4.26
C LEU A 227 -14.42 23.03 4.80
N SER A 228 -15.38 23.07 3.88
CA SER A 228 -16.80 22.91 4.18
C SER A 228 -17.14 21.41 4.32
N GLU A 229 -18.13 21.05 5.13
CA GLU A 229 -18.54 19.64 5.24
C GLU A 229 -19.25 19.17 3.95
N SER A 230 -19.29 17.86 3.74
CA SER A 230 -19.98 17.24 2.60
C SER A 230 -21.48 17.54 2.60
N VAL A 231 -21.97 18.08 1.48
CA VAL A 231 -23.41 18.32 1.26
C VAL A 231 -24.19 17.02 1.41
N ARG A 232 -23.70 15.89 0.86
CA ARG A 232 -24.41 14.61 0.96
C ARG A 232 -24.52 14.12 2.39
N TRP A 233 -23.45 14.28 3.18
CA TRP A 233 -23.48 13.94 4.60
C TRP A 233 -24.47 14.83 5.37
N LEU A 234 -24.45 16.15 5.13
CA LEU A 234 -25.37 17.08 5.77
C LEU A 234 -26.84 16.74 5.47
N LEU A 235 -27.17 16.43 4.21
CA LEU A 235 -28.51 15.98 3.83
C LEU A 235 -28.90 14.66 4.50
N SER A 236 -27.97 13.71 4.62
CA SER A 236 -28.22 12.44 5.33
C SER A 236 -28.52 12.63 6.82
N LYS A 237 -28.00 13.71 7.41
CA LYS A 237 -28.23 14.12 8.80
C LYS A 237 -29.38 15.12 8.96
N GLN A 238 -30.13 15.39 7.88
CA GLN A 238 -31.24 16.36 7.85
C GLN A 238 -30.82 17.80 8.24
N LYS A 239 -29.55 18.14 8.02
CA LYS A 239 -28.98 19.48 8.26
C LYS A 239 -29.09 20.35 7.01
N PHE A 240 -30.32 20.68 6.61
CA PHE A 240 -30.60 21.35 5.34
C PHE A 240 -30.05 22.78 5.26
N ASP A 241 -30.09 23.54 6.37
CA ASP A 241 -29.58 24.91 6.40
C ASP A 241 -28.06 24.97 6.21
N GLU A 242 -27.33 24.09 6.90
CA GLU A 242 -25.87 23.95 6.71
C GLU A 242 -25.56 23.51 5.26
N ALA A 243 -26.33 22.58 4.69
CA ALA A 243 -26.15 22.13 3.32
C ALA A 243 -26.36 23.26 2.31
N ARG A 244 -27.37 24.13 2.53
CA ARG A 244 -27.64 25.31 1.70
C ARG A 244 -26.45 26.26 1.69
N VAL A 245 -25.90 26.59 2.87
CA VAL A 245 -24.72 27.49 2.99
C VAL A 245 -23.53 26.94 2.20
N VAL A 246 -23.29 25.62 2.26
CA VAL A 246 -22.20 24.99 1.50
C VAL A 246 -22.44 25.08 -0.01
N LEU A 247 -23.67 24.83 -0.47
CA LEU A 247 -24.03 24.94 -1.89
C LEU A 247 -23.92 26.38 -2.41
N GLU A 248 -24.33 27.37 -1.62
CA GLU A 248 -24.17 28.79 -1.95
C GLU A 248 -22.69 29.21 -2.01
N LYS A 249 -21.86 28.70 -1.09
CA LYS A 249 -20.40 28.92 -1.16
C LYS A 249 -19.82 28.31 -2.45
N ALA A 250 -20.22 27.08 -2.79
CA ALA A 250 -19.78 26.41 -4.02
C ALA A 250 -20.25 27.14 -5.28
N SER A 251 -21.47 27.69 -5.29
CA SER A 251 -22.04 28.45 -6.42
C SER A 251 -21.25 29.74 -6.68
N ARG A 252 -20.90 30.46 -5.62
CA ARG A 252 -20.04 31.66 -5.67
C ARG A 252 -18.66 31.35 -6.23
N VAL A 253 -18.01 30.28 -5.76
CA VAL A 253 -16.68 29.86 -6.24
C VAL A 253 -16.73 29.44 -7.71
N ASN A 254 -17.77 28.71 -8.10
CA ASN A 254 -17.95 28.25 -9.48
C ASN A 254 -18.51 29.34 -10.42
N LYS A 255 -18.82 30.53 -9.90
CA LYS A 255 -19.44 31.64 -10.64
C LYS A 255 -20.71 31.21 -11.38
N LYS A 256 -21.53 30.38 -10.73
CA LYS A 256 -22.82 29.92 -11.27
C LYS A 256 -23.93 30.21 -10.29
N GLU A 257 -25.00 30.81 -10.76
CA GLU A 257 -26.21 30.99 -9.95
C GLU A 257 -27.01 29.69 -9.90
N ILE A 258 -27.47 29.32 -8.69
CA ILE A 258 -28.36 28.19 -8.48
C ILE A 258 -29.76 28.79 -8.29
N SER A 259 -30.68 28.48 -9.21
CA SER A 259 -32.07 28.91 -9.03
C SER A 259 -32.66 28.29 -7.76
N GLU A 260 -33.61 28.97 -7.08
CA GLU A 260 -34.26 28.43 -5.88
C GLU A 260 -34.91 27.06 -6.12
N LYS A 261 -35.47 26.84 -7.33
CA LYS A 261 -36.01 25.53 -7.72
C LYS A 261 -34.92 24.45 -7.76
N THR A 262 -33.75 24.78 -8.31
CA THR A 262 -32.61 23.87 -8.33
C THR A 262 -32.05 23.64 -6.93
N MET A 263 -31.99 24.67 -6.08
CA MET A 263 -31.56 24.56 -4.69
C MET A 263 -32.48 23.61 -3.91
N GLN A 264 -33.80 23.78 -4.03
CA GLN A 264 -34.77 22.89 -3.41
C GLN A 264 -34.65 21.45 -3.93
N ALA A 265 -34.44 21.26 -5.23
CA ALA A 265 -34.22 19.92 -5.79
C ALA A 265 -32.92 19.25 -5.28
N LEU A 266 -31.88 20.03 -4.98
CA LEU A 266 -30.62 19.53 -4.42
C LEU A 266 -30.74 19.20 -2.93
N LEU A 267 -31.50 20.00 -2.17
CA LEU A 267 -31.75 19.79 -0.74
C LEU A 267 -32.74 18.66 -0.49
N THR A 268 -33.70 18.47 -1.39
CA THR A 268 -34.75 17.46 -1.29
C THR A 268 -34.70 16.54 -2.51
N PRO A 269 -33.67 15.68 -2.62
CA PRO A 269 -33.59 14.76 -3.75
C PRO A 269 -34.83 13.85 -3.76
N PRO A 270 -35.51 13.67 -4.92
CA PRO A 270 -36.75 12.89 -5.05
C PRO A 270 -36.66 11.44 -4.53
N ASN A 271 -35.43 10.93 -4.37
CA ASN A 271 -35.10 9.58 -3.92
C ASN A 271 -34.30 9.58 -2.60
N ALA A 272 -34.49 10.56 -1.72
CA ALA A 272 -34.04 10.39 -0.33
C ALA A 272 -34.71 9.10 0.21
N PRO A 273 -33.96 8.13 0.75
CA PRO A 273 -34.54 6.86 1.19
C PRO A 273 -35.38 7.11 2.45
N VAL A 274 -36.63 7.53 2.23
CA VAL A 274 -37.62 7.73 3.30
C VAL A 274 -38.04 6.40 3.92
N ASN A 275 -37.77 5.28 3.24
CA ASN A 275 -37.96 3.96 3.82
C ASN A 275 -36.66 3.16 3.70
N LYS A 276 -36.06 2.80 4.84
CA LYS A 276 -35.32 1.54 4.92
C LYS A 276 -36.31 0.48 4.43
N VAL A 277 -36.14 0.01 3.19
CA VAL A 277 -36.83 -1.21 2.76
C VAL A 277 -36.48 -2.25 3.81
N GLN A 278 -37.48 -2.65 4.60
CA GLN A 278 -37.34 -3.76 5.52
C GLN A 278 -36.82 -4.94 4.70
N PRO A 279 -35.74 -5.62 5.12
CA PRO A 279 -35.21 -6.75 4.37
C PRO A 279 -36.16 -7.93 4.55
N ASN A 280 -37.25 -7.97 3.78
CA ASN A 280 -38.11 -9.15 3.62
C ASN A 280 -37.46 -10.20 2.70
N GLY A 281 -36.15 -10.13 2.50
CA GLY A 281 -35.36 -11.07 1.71
C GLY A 281 -34.33 -11.82 2.58
N PRO A 282 -33.81 -12.96 2.11
CA PRO A 282 -32.72 -13.66 2.78
C PRO A 282 -31.54 -12.72 3.04
N GLY A 283 -30.90 -12.83 4.21
CA GLY A 283 -29.74 -12.01 4.56
C GLY A 283 -28.61 -12.16 3.54
N LEU A 284 -27.72 -11.16 3.46
CA LEU A 284 -26.62 -11.05 2.47
C LEU A 284 -25.91 -12.39 2.17
N ILE A 285 -25.52 -13.12 3.22
CA ILE A 285 -24.79 -14.40 3.10
C ILE A 285 -25.66 -15.48 2.44
N ALA A 286 -26.93 -15.59 2.83
CA ALA A 286 -27.86 -16.56 2.27
C ALA A 286 -28.18 -16.27 0.80
N SER A 287 -28.26 -14.99 0.41
CA SER A 287 -28.43 -14.58 -0.99
C SER A 287 -27.21 -14.89 -1.87
N ILE A 288 -26.00 -14.76 -1.33
CA ILE A 288 -24.75 -15.09 -2.04
C ILE A 288 -24.62 -16.60 -2.25
N VAL A 289 -24.84 -17.40 -1.20
CA VAL A 289 -24.67 -18.86 -1.26
C VAL A 289 -25.70 -19.52 -2.19
N LYS A 290 -26.91 -18.95 -2.29
CA LYS A 290 -27.94 -19.42 -3.23
C LYS A 290 -27.61 -19.16 -4.70
N SER A 291 -26.79 -18.15 -4.99
CA SER A 291 -26.43 -17.75 -6.35
C SER A 291 -25.04 -18.27 -6.74
N PRO A 292 -24.92 -19.25 -7.64
CA PRO A 292 -23.61 -19.78 -8.05
C PRO A 292 -22.75 -18.73 -8.77
N VAL A 293 -23.38 -17.77 -9.46
CA VAL A 293 -22.68 -16.68 -10.17
C VAL A 293 -22.07 -15.70 -9.17
N LEU A 294 -22.83 -15.29 -8.16
CA LEU A 294 -22.34 -14.36 -7.14
C LEU A 294 -21.35 -15.02 -6.21
N LEU A 295 -21.55 -16.29 -5.83
CA LEU A 295 -20.57 -17.05 -5.07
C LEU A 295 -19.23 -17.11 -5.82
N ARG A 296 -19.23 -17.41 -7.12
CA ARG A 296 -18.01 -17.37 -7.95
C ARG A 296 -17.35 -16.00 -7.94
N ARG A 297 -18.12 -14.91 -8.04
CA ARG A 297 -17.58 -13.54 -7.96
C ARG A 297 -16.96 -13.26 -6.61
N VAL A 298 -17.64 -13.58 -5.51
CA VAL A 298 -17.17 -13.39 -4.13
C VAL A 298 -15.95 -14.25 -3.79
N CYS A 299 -15.76 -15.41 -4.46
CA CYS A 299 -14.55 -16.22 -4.29
C CYS A 299 -13.37 -15.73 -5.16
N THR A 300 -13.63 -15.15 -6.33
CA THR A 300 -12.57 -14.76 -7.29
C THR A 300 -12.07 -13.33 -7.10
N THR A 301 -12.95 -12.38 -6.79
CA THR A 301 -12.55 -10.98 -6.57
C THR A 301 -11.50 -10.82 -5.47
N PRO A 302 -11.57 -11.50 -4.29
CA PRO A 302 -10.58 -11.30 -3.25
C PRO A 302 -9.18 -11.76 -3.68
N ILE A 303 -9.09 -12.77 -4.55
CA ILE A 303 -7.81 -13.25 -5.09
C ILE A 303 -7.14 -12.16 -5.93
N TRP A 304 -7.91 -11.42 -6.75
CA TRP A 304 -7.37 -10.30 -7.53
C TRP A 304 -6.92 -9.15 -6.62
N TRP A 305 -7.67 -8.88 -5.55
CA TRP A 305 -7.29 -7.87 -4.55
C TRP A 305 -6.03 -8.24 -3.77
N ILE A 306 -5.91 -9.50 -3.34
CA ILE A 306 -4.69 -10.01 -2.69
C ILE A 306 -3.52 -9.88 -3.65
N THR A 307 -3.65 -10.36 -4.89
CA THR A 307 -2.58 -10.28 -5.89
C THR A 307 -2.18 -8.83 -6.17
N THR A 308 -3.16 -7.95 -6.39
CA THR A 308 -2.92 -6.55 -6.71
C THR A 308 -2.16 -5.85 -5.61
N THR A 309 -2.60 -5.99 -4.35
CA THR A 309 -1.93 -5.36 -3.21
C THR A 309 -0.57 -5.99 -2.93
N PHE A 310 -0.45 -7.33 -3.00
CA PHE A 310 0.81 -8.04 -2.79
C PHE A 310 1.88 -7.60 -3.80
N VAL A 311 1.56 -7.59 -5.09
CA VAL A 311 2.48 -7.15 -6.16
C VAL A 311 2.75 -5.65 -6.06
N TYR A 312 1.72 -4.82 -5.82
CA TYR A 312 1.88 -3.37 -5.73
C TYR A 312 2.83 -2.96 -4.59
N TYR A 313 2.60 -3.45 -3.37
CA TYR A 313 3.44 -3.11 -2.23
C TYR A 313 4.77 -3.87 -2.27
N GLY A 314 4.77 -5.12 -2.75
CA GLY A 314 5.97 -5.93 -2.90
C GLY A 314 6.99 -5.29 -3.84
N LEU A 315 6.56 -4.80 -5.00
CA LEU A 315 7.45 -4.06 -5.91
C LEU A 315 7.96 -2.76 -5.28
N SER A 316 7.12 -1.99 -4.61
CA SER A 316 7.60 -0.77 -3.93
C SER A 316 8.66 -1.08 -2.86
N ILE A 317 8.54 -2.18 -2.12
CA ILE A 317 9.50 -2.58 -1.08
C ILE A 317 10.81 -3.09 -1.70
N ASN A 318 10.72 -4.00 -2.68
CA ASN A 318 11.89 -4.61 -3.32
C ASN A 318 12.63 -3.64 -4.27
N SER A 319 12.02 -2.51 -4.64
CA SER A 319 12.69 -1.50 -5.47
C SER A 319 14.00 -0.96 -4.87
N THR A 320 14.10 -0.99 -3.54
CA THR A 320 15.31 -0.54 -2.82
C THR A 320 16.52 -1.46 -3.00
N SER A 321 16.33 -2.67 -3.54
CA SER A 321 17.38 -3.68 -3.76
C SER A 321 17.78 -3.83 -5.23
N LEU A 322 17.29 -2.96 -6.14
CA LEU A 322 17.53 -3.08 -7.59
C LEU A 322 18.93 -2.66 -8.05
N SER A 323 19.50 -1.63 -7.43
CA SER A 323 20.82 -1.07 -7.76
C SER A 323 21.37 -0.29 -6.56
N ASP A 324 22.60 0.19 -6.68
CA ASP A 324 23.32 0.92 -5.62
C ASP A 324 22.57 2.18 -5.12
N THR A 325 21.74 2.79 -5.98
CA THR A 325 20.98 4.00 -5.64
C THR A 325 19.56 3.68 -5.16
N MET A 326 19.43 3.18 -3.93
CA MET A 326 18.13 2.75 -3.36
C MET A 326 17.01 3.81 -3.44
N TYR A 327 17.34 5.09 -3.23
CA TYR A 327 16.35 6.18 -3.19
C TYR A 327 15.81 6.51 -4.58
N LEU A 328 16.69 6.58 -5.57
CA LEU A 328 16.31 6.84 -6.95
C LEU A 328 15.40 5.73 -7.49
N ASN A 329 15.73 4.48 -7.19
CA ASN A 329 14.91 3.33 -7.60
C ASN A 329 13.49 3.40 -7.02
N TYR A 330 13.37 3.73 -5.72
CA TYR A 330 12.08 3.93 -5.08
C TYR A 330 11.29 5.09 -5.71
N ILE A 331 11.95 6.23 -5.95
CA ILE A 331 11.32 7.40 -6.58
C ILE A 331 10.78 7.06 -7.98
N LEU A 332 11.59 6.41 -8.83
CA LEU A 332 11.17 6.02 -10.19
C LEU A 332 10.01 5.02 -10.15
N THR A 333 10.07 4.06 -9.22
CA THR A 333 9.01 3.05 -9.01
C THR A 333 7.68 3.68 -8.59
N CYS A 334 7.70 4.75 -7.82
CA CYS A 334 6.48 5.48 -7.45
C CYS A 334 6.03 6.44 -8.54
N ALA A 335 6.96 7.09 -9.26
CA ALA A 335 6.65 8.02 -10.33
C ALA A 335 5.95 7.34 -11.52
N ILE A 336 6.33 6.11 -11.86
CA ILE A 336 5.73 5.36 -12.98
C ILE A 336 4.27 4.96 -12.72
N GLU A 337 3.80 5.00 -11.47
CA GLU A 337 2.39 4.74 -11.14
C GLU A 337 1.46 5.81 -11.73
N ILE A 338 1.91 7.07 -11.79
CA ILE A 338 1.13 8.21 -12.27
C ILE A 338 0.66 8.00 -13.72
N PRO A 339 1.54 7.76 -14.71
CA PRO A 339 1.09 7.46 -16.07
C PRO A 339 0.28 6.15 -16.13
N GLY A 340 0.54 5.18 -15.25
CA GLY A 340 -0.27 3.96 -15.14
C GLY A 340 -1.74 4.25 -14.79
N PHE A 341 -1.98 5.10 -13.78
CA PHE A 341 -3.34 5.47 -13.37
C PHE A 341 -4.12 6.20 -14.46
N TYR A 342 -3.49 7.14 -15.19
CA TYR A 342 -4.14 7.83 -16.31
C TYR A 342 -4.32 6.93 -17.53
N THR A 343 -3.40 6.01 -17.78
CA THR A 343 -3.56 5.00 -18.84
C THR A 343 -4.79 4.14 -18.60
N ALA A 344 -5.03 3.71 -17.36
CA ALA A 344 -6.26 2.99 -17.02
C ALA A 344 -7.52 3.80 -17.37
N VAL A 345 -7.56 5.09 -17.01
CA VAL A 345 -8.70 5.98 -17.34
C VAL A 345 -8.95 6.05 -18.85
N LEU A 346 -7.89 6.13 -19.67
CA LEU A 346 -8.01 6.24 -21.13
C LEU A 346 -8.42 4.92 -21.81
N ILE A 347 -8.01 3.79 -21.24
CA ILE A 347 -8.21 2.48 -21.85
C ILE A 347 -9.55 1.86 -21.42
N LEU A 348 -9.98 2.06 -20.17
CA LEU A 348 -11.16 1.39 -19.61
C LEU A 348 -12.44 1.65 -20.43
N ASP A 349 -12.63 2.87 -20.92
CA ASP A 349 -13.80 3.26 -21.71
C ASP A 349 -13.69 2.88 -23.20
N ARG A 350 -12.51 2.50 -23.69
CA ARG A 350 -12.28 2.14 -25.10
C ARG A 350 -12.21 0.63 -25.33
N ILE A 351 -11.40 -0.07 -24.52
CA ILE A 351 -11.12 -1.50 -24.68
C ILE A 351 -12.04 -2.36 -23.80
N GLY A 352 -12.53 -1.79 -22.68
CA GLY A 352 -13.37 -2.50 -21.72
C GLY A 352 -12.62 -2.89 -20.45
N ARG A 353 -13.36 -3.28 -19.41
CA ARG A 353 -12.81 -3.50 -18.06
C ARG A 353 -12.05 -4.83 -17.97
N LYS A 354 -12.63 -5.90 -18.54
CA LYS A 354 -12.06 -7.26 -18.51
C LYS A 354 -10.71 -7.37 -19.23
N PRO A 355 -10.55 -6.94 -20.51
CA PRO A 355 -9.26 -7.04 -21.21
C PRO A 355 -8.21 -6.11 -20.60
N THR A 356 -8.60 -4.95 -20.07
CA THR A 356 -7.67 -4.05 -19.36
C THR A 356 -7.11 -4.71 -18.11
N LEU A 357 -7.97 -5.32 -17.30
CA LEU A 357 -7.55 -5.95 -16.05
C LEU A 357 -6.74 -7.24 -16.30
N SER A 358 -7.19 -8.11 -17.20
CA SER A 358 -6.46 -9.33 -17.57
C SER A 358 -5.13 -9.02 -18.26
N GLY A 359 -5.14 -8.11 -19.24
CA GLY A 359 -3.94 -7.67 -19.95
C GLY A 359 -2.94 -7.00 -19.04
N GLY A 360 -3.38 -6.12 -18.12
CA GLY A 360 -2.51 -5.49 -17.13
C GLY A 360 -1.85 -6.48 -16.17
N PHE A 361 -2.59 -7.48 -15.68
CA PHE A 361 -2.04 -8.54 -14.85
C PHE A 361 -1.01 -9.39 -15.59
N LEU A 362 -1.34 -9.85 -16.80
CA LEU A 362 -0.44 -10.68 -17.61
C LEU A 362 0.81 -9.92 -18.05
N PHE A 363 0.66 -8.64 -18.40
CA PHE A 363 1.79 -7.76 -18.74
C PHE A 363 2.72 -7.56 -17.54
N SER A 364 2.15 -7.24 -16.37
CA SER A 364 2.93 -7.12 -15.14
C SER A 364 3.62 -8.44 -14.79
N ALA A 365 2.92 -9.56 -14.92
CA ALA A 365 3.48 -10.88 -14.65
C ALA A 365 4.64 -11.22 -15.59
N ALA A 366 4.49 -10.99 -16.90
CA ALA A 366 5.54 -11.23 -17.87
C ALA A 366 6.80 -10.41 -17.55
N CYS A 367 6.64 -9.13 -17.19
CA CYS A 367 7.77 -8.28 -16.81
C CYS A 367 8.47 -8.78 -15.53
N ASN A 368 7.71 -9.18 -14.51
CA ASN A 368 8.26 -9.69 -13.25
C ASN A 368 8.96 -11.05 -13.41
N ILE A 369 8.42 -11.95 -14.22
CA ILE A 369 9.06 -13.24 -14.53
C ILE A 369 10.33 -13.00 -15.35
N ALA A 370 10.28 -12.15 -16.37
CA ALA A 370 11.46 -11.79 -17.16
C ALA A 370 12.57 -11.19 -16.28
N PHE A 371 12.20 -10.29 -15.36
CA PHE A 371 13.14 -9.69 -14.40
C PHE A 371 13.89 -10.76 -13.57
N ALA A 372 13.23 -11.85 -13.17
CA ALA A 372 13.84 -12.88 -12.33
C ALA A 372 15.00 -13.65 -12.99
N PHE A 373 15.07 -13.64 -14.33
CA PHE A 373 16.08 -14.37 -15.10
C PHE A 373 17.15 -13.47 -15.73
N ILE A 374 17.13 -12.16 -15.45
CA ILE A 374 18.09 -11.22 -16.02
C ILE A 374 19.32 -11.10 -15.12
N PRO A 375 20.53 -11.28 -15.67
CA PRO A 375 21.76 -11.17 -14.90
C PRO A 375 21.98 -9.76 -14.33
N ASP A 376 22.72 -9.68 -13.22
CA ASP A 376 22.88 -8.46 -12.42
C ASP A 376 23.66 -7.34 -13.14
N ASP A 377 24.44 -7.69 -14.16
CA ASP A 377 25.22 -6.78 -15.00
C ASP A 377 24.34 -5.84 -15.86
N MET A 378 23.13 -6.27 -16.22
CA MET A 378 22.20 -5.50 -17.06
C MET A 378 21.28 -4.56 -16.26
N THR A 379 21.86 -3.65 -15.47
CA THR A 379 21.11 -2.80 -14.52
C THR A 379 19.99 -1.97 -15.18
N VAL A 380 20.24 -1.41 -16.38
CA VAL A 380 19.23 -0.60 -17.09
C VAL A 380 18.03 -1.44 -17.52
N LEU A 381 18.27 -2.62 -18.09
CA LEU A 381 17.20 -3.51 -18.55
C LEU A 381 16.36 -4.01 -17.37
N ARG A 382 17.03 -4.36 -16.25
CA ARG A 382 16.36 -4.75 -14.99
C ARG A 382 15.44 -3.64 -14.49
N LEU A 383 15.95 -2.41 -14.42
CA LEU A 383 15.17 -1.25 -13.99
C LEU A 383 13.96 -1.02 -14.92
N VAL A 384 14.16 -1.04 -16.24
CA VAL A 384 13.09 -0.84 -17.21
C VAL A 384 11.98 -1.88 -17.04
N LEU A 385 12.33 -3.17 -16.97
CA LEU A 385 11.33 -4.24 -16.77
C LEU A 385 10.62 -4.14 -15.43
N PHE A 386 11.33 -3.78 -14.37
CA PHE A 386 10.73 -3.54 -13.07
C PHE A 386 9.70 -2.41 -13.11
N LEU A 387 10.05 -1.29 -13.76
CA LEU A 387 9.16 -0.14 -13.93
C LEU A 387 7.96 -0.48 -14.81
N LEU A 388 8.13 -1.28 -15.87
CA LEU A 388 7.03 -1.77 -16.70
C LEU A 388 6.09 -2.72 -15.92
N GLY A 389 6.67 -3.60 -15.08
CA GLY A 389 5.89 -4.45 -14.17
C GLY A 389 5.04 -3.62 -13.20
N LYS A 390 5.64 -2.57 -12.64
CA LYS A 390 4.98 -1.61 -11.73
C LYS A 390 3.93 -0.76 -12.43
N PHE A 391 4.19 -0.34 -13.67
CA PHE A 391 3.21 0.34 -14.53
C PHE A 391 1.97 -0.54 -14.77
N GLY A 392 2.18 -1.81 -15.13
CA GLY A 392 1.10 -2.76 -15.37
C GLY A 392 0.22 -2.95 -14.14
N ILE A 393 0.82 -3.11 -12.96
CA ILE A 393 0.03 -3.26 -11.72
C ILE A 393 -0.69 -1.95 -11.32
N ALA A 394 -0.14 -0.77 -11.64
CA ALA A 394 -0.83 0.50 -11.42
C ALA A 394 -2.10 0.62 -12.30
N VAL A 395 -2.03 0.20 -13.58
CA VAL A 395 -3.20 0.13 -14.46
C VAL A 395 -4.27 -0.82 -13.89
N VAL A 396 -3.83 -1.99 -13.41
CA VAL A 396 -4.72 -2.98 -12.76
C VAL A 396 -5.37 -2.41 -11.53
N PHE A 397 -4.62 -1.71 -10.67
CA PHE A 397 -5.11 -1.18 -9.40
C PHE A 397 -6.32 -0.26 -9.61
N THR A 398 -6.22 0.70 -10.54
CA THR A 398 -7.35 1.60 -10.88
C THR A 398 -8.52 0.84 -11.49
N SER A 399 -8.23 -0.10 -12.40
CA SER A 399 -9.24 -0.90 -13.10
C SER A 399 -10.00 -1.84 -12.14
N LEU A 400 -9.32 -2.35 -11.11
CA LEU A 400 -9.87 -3.30 -10.15
C LEU A 400 -11.00 -2.68 -9.31
N TYR A 401 -10.80 -1.47 -8.80
CA TYR A 401 -11.83 -0.74 -8.04
C TYR A 401 -13.11 -0.56 -8.87
N LEU A 402 -12.96 -0.17 -10.15
CA LEU A 402 -14.09 0.03 -11.05
C LEU A 402 -14.79 -1.29 -11.34
N PHE A 403 -14.05 -2.30 -11.82
CA PHE A 403 -14.62 -3.57 -12.26
C PHE A 403 -15.33 -4.31 -11.11
N THR A 404 -14.73 -4.35 -9.92
CA THR A 404 -15.39 -4.96 -8.75
C THR A 404 -16.66 -4.22 -8.32
N SER A 405 -16.72 -2.90 -8.49
CA SER A 405 -17.96 -2.15 -8.21
C SER A 405 -19.07 -2.43 -9.24
N GLU A 406 -18.72 -2.63 -10.52
CA GLU A 406 -19.68 -2.92 -11.59
C GLU A 406 -20.19 -4.37 -11.55
N LEU A 407 -19.40 -5.32 -11.02
CA LEU A 407 -19.75 -6.74 -10.88
C LEU A 407 -20.82 -7.02 -9.80
N TYR A 408 -20.95 -6.15 -8.81
CA TYR A 408 -21.84 -6.38 -7.67
C TYR A 408 -23.17 -5.61 -7.77
N PRO A 409 -24.29 -6.22 -7.31
CA PRO A 409 -25.60 -5.58 -7.30
C PRO A 409 -25.59 -4.34 -6.40
N THR A 410 -26.29 -3.28 -6.81
CA THR A 410 -26.31 -1.99 -6.10
C THR A 410 -26.64 -2.14 -4.61
N GLU A 411 -27.57 -3.04 -4.26
CA GLU A 411 -27.95 -3.35 -2.87
C GLU A 411 -26.80 -3.79 -1.97
N TYR A 412 -25.84 -4.57 -2.51
CA TYR A 412 -24.74 -5.17 -1.74
C TYR A 412 -23.35 -4.71 -2.20
N ARG A 413 -23.28 -3.80 -3.19
CA ARG A 413 -22.04 -3.36 -3.84
C ARG A 413 -21.00 -2.86 -2.85
N HIS A 414 -21.40 -1.97 -1.95
CA HIS A 414 -20.48 -1.39 -0.97
C HIS A 414 -19.91 -2.45 -0.02
N SER A 415 -20.74 -3.35 0.50
CA SER A 415 -20.32 -4.40 1.43
C SER A 415 -19.39 -5.42 0.76
N LEU A 416 -19.71 -5.86 -0.47
CA LEU A 416 -18.92 -6.85 -1.20
C LEU A 416 -17.59 -6.29 -1.72
N LEU A 417 -17.59 -5.02 -2.15
CA LEU A 417 -16.36 -4.30 -2.50
C LEU A 417 -15.46 -4.15 -1.25
N ALA A 418 -16.04 -3.71 -0.12
CA ALA A 418 -15.31 -3.56 1.14
C ALA A 418 -14.73 -4.90 1.61
N PHE A 419 -15.52 -5.98 1.55
CA PHE A 419 -15.05 -7.34 1.85
C PHE A 419 -13.86 -7.73 0.97
N SER A 420 -13.98 -7.57 -0.35
CA SER A 420 -12.92 -7.93 -1.30
C SER A 420 -11.63 -7.13 -1.04
N SER A 421 -11.76 -5.82 -0.77
CA SER A 421 -10.62 -4.96 -0.45
C SER A 421 -9.98 -5.29 0.91
N MET A 422 -10.79 -5.61 1.93
CA MET A 422 -10.30 -6.01 3.25
C MET A 422 -9.52 -7.32 3.18
N VAL A 423 -10.05 -8.34 2.51
CA VAL A 423 -9.33 -9.60 2.26
C VAL A 423 -8.08 -9.34 1.42
N GLY A 424 -8.17 -8.40 0.47
CA GLY A 424 -7.03 -7.88 -0.27
C GLY A 424 -5.86 -7.46 0.61
N ARG A 425 -6.10 -6.85 1.78
CA ARG A 425 -5.03 -6.39 2.67
C ARG A 425 -4.10 -7.50 3.16
N ILE A 426 -4.50 -8.77 3.08
CA ILE A 426 -3.60 -9.91 3.30
C ILE A 426 -2.36 -9.78 2.41
N GLY A 427 -2.52 -9.37 1.14
CA GLY A 427 -1.40 -9.12 0.23
C GLY A 427 -0.46 -8.01 0.71
N SER A 428 -1.00 -6.91 1.26
CA SER A 428 -0.16 -5.85 1.86
C SER A 428 0.53 -6.29 3.15
N ILE A 429 -0.08 -7.20 3.93
CA ILE A 429 0.48 -7.75 5.16
C ILE A 429 1.64 -8.70 4.85
N THR A 430 1.56 -9.46 3.76
CA THR A 430 2.61 -10.40 3.36
C THR A 430 3.73 -9.76 2.54
N ALA A 431 3.48 -8.65 1.83
CA ALA A 431 4.48 -7.98 1.00
C ALA A 431 5.80 -7.62 1.74
N PRO A 432 5.79 -7.10 2.99
CA PRO A 432 6.99 -6.83 3.77
C PRO A 432 7.83 -8.07 4.13
N LEU A 433 7.29 -9.28 3.99
CA LEU A 433 8.02 -10.54 4.20
C LEU A 433 8.84 -10.94 2.96
N THR A 434 8.58 -10.35 1.79
CA THR A 434 9.27 -10.71 0.55
C THR A 434 10.79 -10.50 0.58
N PRO A 435 11.36 -9.48 1.25
CA PRO A 435 12.80 -9.35 1.35
C PRO A 435 13.49 -10.49 2.11
N VAL A 436 12.79 -11.12 3.06
CA VAL A 436 13.31 -12.29 3.80
C VAL A 436 13.52 -13.47 2.85
N LEU A 437 12.66 -13.61 1.84
CA LEU A 437 12.78 -14.68 0.84
C LEU A 437 13.99 -14.47 -0.09
N MET A 438 14.48 -13.23 -0.23
CA MET A 438 15.67 -12.95 -1.04
C MET A 438 16.96 -13.49 -0.41
N GLU A 439 16.95 -13.99 0.84
CA GLU A 439 18.08 -14.73 1.41
C GLU A 439 18.32 -16.07 0.73
N TYR A 440 17.26 -16.72 0.24
CA TYR A 440 17.37 -18.01 -0.43
C TYR A 440 17.69 -17.84 -1.91
N TRP A 441 16.94 -16.98 -2.61
CA TRP A 441 17.21 -16.62 -4.00
C TRP A 441 16.57 -15.27 -4.34
N SER A 442 17.35 -14.38 -4.95
CA SER A 442 16.95 -13.00 -5.27
C SER A 442 15.74 -12.92 -6.21
N GLY A 443 15.51 -13.94 -7.04
CA GLY A 443 14.39 -14.01 -7.97
C GLY A 443 13.06 -14.47 -7.37
N ILE A 444 13.02 -14.98 -6.13
CA ILE A 444 11.79 -15.55 -5.53
C ILE A 444 10.64 -14.54 -5.50
N PRO A 445 10.80 -13.31 -4.98
CA PRO A 445 9.70 -12.36 -4.94
C PRO A 445 9.11 -12.09 -6.33
N SER A 446 9.97 -11.91 -7.33
CA SER A 446 9.59 -11.60 -8.70
C SER A 446 8.82 -12.74 -9.36
N VAL A 447 9.24 -13.99 -9.16
CA VAL A 447 8.50 -15.18 -9.63
C VAL A 447 7.16 -15.31 -8.91
N MET A 448 7.09 -15.04 -7.61
CA MET A 448 5.82 -15.04 -6.87
C MET A 448 4.85 -13.98 -7.39
N PHE A 449 5.33 -12.76 -7.63
CA PHE A 449 4.53 -11.68 -8.23
C PHE A 449 4.03 -12.07 -9.62
N GLY A 450 4.90 -12.68 -10.42
CA GLY A 450 4.59 -13.24 -11.73
C GLY A 450 3.49 -14.31 -11.68
N ALA A 451 3.67 -15.35 -10.87
CA ALA A 451 2.74 -16.47 -10.75
C ALA A 451 1.36 -16.03 -10.28
N MET A 452 1.28 -15.16 -9.26
CA MET A 452 0.00 -14.62 -8.80
C MET A 452 -0.64 -13.70 -9.84
N GLY A 453 0.16 -12.93 -10.57
CA GLY A 453 -0.29 -12.11 -11.69
C GLY A 453 -0.89 -12.95 -12.82
N VAL A 454 -0.25 -14.05 -13.23
CA VAL A 454 -0.79 -14.99 -14.22
C VAL A 454 -2.11 -15.60 -13.73
N LEU A 455 -2.13 -16.10 -12.49
CA LEU A 455 -3.34 -16.66 -11.89
C LEU A 455 -4.50 -15.66 -11.91
N SER A 456 -4.27 -14.43 -11.45
CA SER A 456 -5.30 -13.39 -11.45
C SER A 456 -5.71 -12.98 -12.86
N GLY A 457 -4.75 -12.82 -13.78
CA GLY A 457 -5.01 -12.49 -15.19
C GLY A 457 -5.92 -13.50 -15.87
N VAL A 458 -5.70 -14.81 -15.62
CA VAL A 458 -6.56 -15.90 -16.12
C VAL A 458 -7.91 -15.92 -15.40
N LEU A 459 -7.94 -15.75 -14.07
CA LEU A 459 -9.20 -15.72 -13.32
C LEU A 459 -10.11 -14.57 -13.75
N VAL A 460 -9.56 -13.42 -14.13
CA VAL A 460 -10.35 -12.30 -14.68
C VAL A 460 -11.08 -12.70 -15.96
N LEU A 461 -10.47 -13.56 -16.80
CA LEU A 461 -11.11 -14.03 -18.04
C LEU A 461 -12.40 -14.83 -17.78
N THR A 462 -12.55 -15.36 -16.58
CA THR A 462 -13.74 -16.12 -16.18
C THR A 462 -14.97 -15.25 -15.91
N GLN A 463 -14.79 -13.94 -15.76
CA GLN A 463 -15.87 -12.99 -15.53
C GLN A 463 -16.41 -12.37 -16.81
N PRO A 464 -17.65 -11.86 -16.79
CA PRO A 464 -18.21 -11.13 -17.91
C PRO A 464 -17.58 -9.74 -18.06
N GLU A 465 -17.65 -9.19 -19.26
CA GLU A 465 -17.35 -7.78 -19.51
C GLU A 465 -18.50 -6.89 -19.00
N THR A 466 -18.16 -5.72 -18.47
CA THR A 466 -19.11 -4.75 -17.89
C THR A 466 -19.21 -3.45 -18.70
N LEU A 467 -18.31 -3.23 -19.66
CA LEU A 467 -18.35 -2.08 -20.56
C LEU A 467 -19.73 -1.94 -21.23
N GLY A 468 -20.34 -0.76 -21.09
CA GLY A 468 -21.62 -0.44 -21.72
C GLY A 468 -22.85 -1.13 -21.09
N THR A 469 -22.66 -1.93 -20.04
CA THR A 469 -23.78 -2.57 -19.34
C THR A 469 -24.39 -1.63 -18.30
N LYS A 470 -25.72 -1.63 -18.15
CA LYS A 470 -26.38 -0.93 -17.03
C LYS A 470 -25.93 -1.61 -15.73
N MET A 471 -25.53 -0.80 -14.74
CA MET A 471 -25.19 -1.31 -13.41
C MET A 471 -26.39 -2.08 -12.83
N PRO A 472 -26.18 -3.31 -12.31
CA PRO A 472 -27.25 -4.13 -11.79
C PRO A 472 -27.80 -3.52 -10.50
N ASP A 473 -29.10 -3.25 -10.48
CA ASP A 473 -29.80 -2.77 -9.29
C ASP A 473 -30.15 -3.94 -8.37
N THR A 474 -30.50 -5.10 -8.95
CA THR A 474 -30.93 -6.31 -8.22
C THR A 474 -29.98 -7.50 -8.37
N LEU A 475 -30.15 -8.51 -7.50
CA LEU A 475 -29.42 -9.78 -7.54
C LEU A 475 -29.56 -10.49 -8.90
N ALA A 476 -30.80 -10.54 -9.43
CA ALA A 476 -31.11 -11.20 -10.69
C ALA A 476 -30.43 -10.50 -11.87
N GLU A 477 -30.43 -9.16 -11.90
CA GLU A 477 -29.71 -8.39 -12.93
C GLU A 477 -28.20 -8.68 -12.88
N ALA A 478 -27.62 -8.78 -11.67
CA ALA A 478 -26.21 -9.11 -11.51
C ALA A 478 -25.88 -10.52 -12.07
N GLU A 479 -26.76 -11.50 -11.92
CA GLU A 479 -26.60 -12.86 -12.47
C GLU A 479 -26.71 -12.93 -14.00
N MET A 480 -27.39 -11.93 -14.60
CA MET A 480 -27.62 -11.87 -16.04
C MET A 480 -26.47 -11.22 -16.82
N ILE A 481 -25.55 -10.54 -16.14
CA ILE A 481 -24.37 -9.92 -16.77
C ILE A 481 -23.56 -10.99 -17.53
N GLY A 482 -23.42 -10.78 -18.85
CA GLY A 482 -22.64 -11.65 -19.75
C GLY A 482 -23.36 -12.88 -20.30
N LYS A 483 -24.68 -13.02 -20.08
CA LYS A 483 -25.49 -14.03 -20.79
C LYS A 483 -26.04 -13.44 -22.10
N PRO A 484 -26.03 -14.19 -23.22
CA PRO A 484 -26.60 -13.71 -24.49
C PRO A 484 -28.11 -13.53 -24.41
N GLU A 485 -28.64 -12.56 -25.16
CA GLU A 485 -30.05 -12.14 -25.14
C GLU A 485 -31.05 -13.27 -25.47
N SER A 486 -30.63 -14.37 -26.08
CA SER A 486 -31.50 -15.52 -26.39
C SER A 486 -32.05 -16.26 -25.15
N LYS A 487 -31.53 -15.99 -23.96
CA LYS A 487 -32.07 -16.47 -22.67
C LYS A 487 -32.96 -15.45 -21.95
N LEU A 488 -33.21 -14.26 -22.52
CA LEU A 488 -34.10 -13.24 -21.94
C LEU A 488 -35.60 -13.57 -22.10
N GLN A 489 -35.94 -14.56 -22.93
CA GLN A 489 -37.34 -14.90 -23.27
C GLN A 489 -37.77 -16.31 -22.80
N ARG A 490 -37.03 -16.95 -21.88
CA ARG A 490 -37.43 -18.26 -21.32
C ARG A 490 -37.56 -18.23 -19.81
#